data_AF-E9T294-F1
#
_entry.id   AF-E9T294-F1
#
_cell.length_a   1.000
_cell.length_b   1.000
_cell.length_c   1.000
_cell.angle_alpha   90.00
_cell.angle_beta   90.00
_cell.angle_gamma   90.00
#
_symmetry.space_group_name_H-M   'P 1'
#
loop_
_entity.id
_entity.type
_entity.pdbx_description
1 polymer ?
#
loop_
_entity_poly.entity_id
_entity_poly.type
_entity_poly.pdbx_seq_one_letter_code
_entity_poly.pdbx_strand_id
1 'polypeptide(L)'
;MPHLLGQLYALTPRALHQLSSPEEFVMPHSVFASVPSIAPRRPLRVAVELTGAGHHPAAARIAGNVPLTGPDYWVDLTAGPDILDLAARPAVVQRIQAADLRDAQQARERIRAEVAAEGRDPNSVTVLVDIEVLIAPDSRSARTELALLDETLGVPHQWSSLTYVGTAEGLGSLLADIRAADVADGVTLLPLALPKVLERIVDGTMPWLERRGLAIASDAVDEALSRFGRIRPARAS
;
A
#
# COMPACT_ATOMS: atom_id res chain seq x y z
N MET A 1 62.18 -38.01 34.74
CA MET A 1 62.77 -39.14 35.49
C MET A 1 61.66 -39.76 36.31
N PRO A 2 61.37 -41.09 36.25
CA PRO A 2 62.11 -42.23 35.67
C PRO A 2 61.51 -42.69 34.31
N HIS A 3 62.25 -43.20 33.31
CA HIS A 3 63.00 -44.46 33.10
C HIS A 3 62.15 -45.71 32.77
N LEU A 4 62.17 -46.14 31.50
CA LEU A 4 62.74 -47.41 30.96
C LEU A 4 62.19 -47.65 29.52
N LEU A 5 62.97 -47.52 28.44
CA LEU A 5 63.86 -48.51 27.78
C LEU A 5 63.14 -49.73 27.16
N GLY A 6 63.22 -49.89 25.83
CA GLY A 6 62.89 -51.19 25.20
C GLY A 6 62.69 -51.27 23.68
N GLN A 7 63.79 -51.19 22.92
CA GLN A 7 64.09 -51.96 21.70
C GLN A 7 63.56 -51.58 20.30
N LEU A 8 64.57 -51.45 19.41
CA LEU A 8 64.57 -51.50 17.95
C LEU A 8 64.00 -52.81 17.39
N TYR A 9 63.37 -52.74 16.21
CA TYR A 9 63.77 -53.54 15.04
C TYR A 9 63.26 -52.85 13.76
N ALA A 10 64.18 -52.49 12.88
CA ALA A 10 63.89 -52.09 11.50
C ALA A 10 63.74 -53.35 10.63
N LEU A 11 62.83 -53.34 9.66
CA LEU A 11 62.84 -54.16 8.43
C LEU A 11 61.70 -53.70 7.49
N THR A 12 62.03 -52.97 6.43
CA THR A 12 61.30 -52.95 5.13
C THR A 12 61.72 -54.19 4.32
N PRO A 13 61.03 -54.69 3.25
CA PRO A 13 60.24 -53.92 2.27
C PRO A 13 59.02 -54.61 1.57
N ARG A 14 58.29 -53.79 0.77
CA ARG A 14 57.61 -54.08 -0.52
C ARG A 14 56.45 -55.11 -0.63
N ALA A 15 55.35 -54.57 -1.17
CA ALA A 15 54.59 -55.03 -2.35
C ALA A 15 53.20 -55.68 -2.14
N LEU A 16 52.22 -55.06 -2.84
CA LEU A 16 51.09 -55.64 -3.58
C LEU A 16 50.08 -56.50 -2.78
N HIS A 17 48.87 -55.98 -2.55
CA HIS A 17 47.72 -56.30 -3.41
C HIS A 17 46.48 -55.50 -2.99
N GLN A 18 45.72 -55.07 -4.01
CA GLN A 18 44.40 -54.46 -3.90
C GLN A 18 43.41 -55.41 -3.23
N LEU A 19 42.63 -54.91 -2.27
CA LEU A 19 41.30 -55.42 -1.95
C LEU A 19 40.36 -54.27 -1.60
N SER A 20 39.34 -54.16 -2.45
CA SER A 20 38.07 -53.44 -2.39
C SER A 20 37.57 -52.97 -1.01
N SER A 21 37.06 -51.74 -0.97
CA SER A 21 36.12 -51.22 0.04
C SER A 21 35.30 -50.07 -0.56
N PRO A 22 34.11 -49.77 0.00
CA PRO A 22 32.86 -49.68 -0.75
C PRO A 22 32.49 -48.26 -1.21
N GLU A 23 31.57 -48.19 -2.18
CA GLU A 23 30.97 -46.95 -2.67
C GLU A 23 30.41 -46.09 -1.52
N GLU A 24 30.93 -44.87 -1.42
CA GLU A 24 30.46 -43.82 -0.53
C GLU A 24 29.14 -43.28 -1.10
N PHE A 25 28.03 -43.74 -0.53
CA PHE A 25 26.69 -43.22 -0.80
C PHE A 25 26.59 -41.79 -0.26
N VAL A 26 26.91 -40.82 -1.12
CA VAL A 26 26.72 -39.39 -0.86
C VAL A 26 25.22 -39.09 -0.85
N MET A 27 24.70 -38.83 0.34
CA MET A 27 23.34 -38.32 0.56
C MET A 27 23.20 -36.94 -0.12
N PRO A 28 22.15 -36.69 -0.94
CA PRO A 28 21.92 -35.34 -1.44
C PRO A 28 21.52 -34.43 -0.26
N HIS A 29 22.25 -33.33 -0.11
CA HIS A 29 21.92 -32.25 0.80
C HIS A 29 20.50 -31.78 0.49
N SER A 30 19.58 -31.99 1.44
CA SER A 30 18.25 -31.42 1.38
C SER A 30 18.37 -29.90 1.43
N VAL A 31 18.31 -29.28 0.26
CA VAL A 31 18.03 -27.86 0.11
C VAL A 31 16.56 -27.70 0.51
N PHE A 32 16.30 -27.54 1.81
CA PHE A 32 15.05 -26.90 2.22
C PHE A 32 15.10 -25.50 1.64
N ALA A 33 14.41 -25.30 0.51
CA ALA A 33 14.06 -23.97 0.06
C ALA A 33 13.41 -23.28 1.27
N SER A 34 14.05 -22.24 1.78
CA SER A 34 13.43 -21.36 2.77
C SER A 34 12.13 -20.89 2.16
N VAL A 35 11.01 -21.48 2.58
CA VAL A 35 9.69 -20.96 2.26
C VAL A 35 9.68 -19.57 2.89
N PRO A 36 9.57 -18.48 2.10
CA PRO A 36 9.48 -17.16 2.71
C PRO A 36 8.29 -17.20 3.66
N SER A 37 8.54 -16.91 4.93
CA SER A 37 7.48 -16.69 5.89
C SER A 37 6.57 -15.63 5.30
N ILE A 38 5.36 -16.01 4.89
CA ILE A 38 4.33 -15.04 4.48
C ILE A 38 3.91 -14.37 5.78
N ALA A 39 4.65 -13.32 6.16
CA ALA A 39 4.17 -12.40 7.18
C ALA A 39 2.76 -11.97 6.73
N PRO A 40 1.75 -11.99 7.62
CA PRO A 40 0.40 -11.60 7.26
C PRO A 40 0.45 -10.20 6.64
N ARG A 41 0.02 -10.10 5.38
CA ARG A 41 0.02 -8.82 4.66
C ARG A 41 -0.86 -7.84 5.42
N ARG A 42 -0.30 -6.67 5.76
CA ARG A 42 -1.03 -5.60 6.41
C ARG A 42 -2.34 -5.31 5.64
N PRO A 43 -3.43 -4.95 6.34
CA PRO A 43 -4.64 -4.49 5.67
C PRO A 43 -4.32 -3.25 4.83
N LEU A 44 -5.00 -3.09 3.69
CA LEU A 44 -4.83 -1.92 2.86
C LEU A 44 -5.23 -0.66 3.64
N ARG A 45 -4.37 0.36 3.65
CA ARG A 45 -4.72 1.67 4.21
C ARG A 45 -5.36 2.54 3.12
N VAL A 46 -6.51 3.15 3.43
CA VAL A 46 -7.20 4.05 2.49
C VAL A 46 -7.53 5.32 3.24
N ALA A 47 -6.78 6.37 2.99
CA ALA A 47 -7.07 7.70 3.47
C ALA A 47 -7.75 8.54 2.40
N VAL A 48 -8.34 9.66 2.81
CA VAL A 48 -8.88 10.67 1.91
C VAL A 48 -8.44 12.05 2.36
N GLU A 49 -8.08 12.91 1.41
CA GLU A 49 -7.88 14.33 1.64
C GLU A 49 -9.07 15.13 1.13
N LEU A 50 -9.74 15.81 2.04
CA LEU A 50 -10.87 16.68 1.76
C LEU A 50 -10.38 18.11 1.74
N THR A 51 -10.45 18.76 0.58
CA THR A 51 -10.09 20.17 0.40
C THR A 51 -11.18 20.89 -0.37
N GLY A 52 -11.57 22.07 0.11
CA GLY A 52 -12.58 22.92 -0.53
C GLY A 52 -13.78 22.13 -1.08
N ALA A 53 -14.10 22.33 -2.36
CA ALA A 53 -15.14 21.57 -3.08
C ALA A 53 -14.59 20.35 -3.84
N GLY A 54 -13.32 19.99 -3.63
CA GLY A 54 -12.58 18.96 -4.36
C GLY A 54 -11.25 19.50 -4.92
N HIS A 55 -10.37 18.57 -5.29
CA HIS A 55 -9.02 18.86 -5.83
C HIS A 55 -9.01 19.46 -7.23
N HIS A 56 -10.15 19.44 -7.96
CA HIS A 56 -10.24 20.13 -9.23
C HIS A 56 -10.48 21.63 -9.01
N PRO A 57 -9.69 22.56 -9.61
CA PRO A 57 -9.82 24.00 -9.38
C PRO A 57 -11.21 24.58 -9.70
N ALA A 58 -11.90 23.99 -10.69
CA ALA A 58 -13.27 24.37 -11.04
C ALA A 58 -14.36 23.71 -10.18
N ALA A 59 -14.03 22.84 -9.22
CA ALA A 59 -15.03 22.08 -8.47
C ALA A 59 -16.03 22.98 -7.72
N ALA A 60 -15.56 24.11 -7.19
CA ALA A 60 -16.41 25.09 -6.50
C ALA A 60 -17.39 25.84 -7.42
N ARG A 61 -17.21 25.73 -8.75
CA ARG A 61 -18.08 26.35 -9.76
C ARG A 61 -19.20 25.43 -10.25
N ILE A 62 -19.14 24.14 -9.90
CA ILE A 62 -20.14 23.16 -10.34
C ILE A 62 -21.29 23.10 -9.33
N ALA A 63 -22.52 23.24 -9.84
CA ALA A 63 -23.71 23.14 -9.02
C ALA A 63 -23.84 21.76 -8.34
N GLY A 64 -24.13 21.78 -7.05
CA GLY A 64 -24.26 20.57 -6.23
C GLY A 64 -22.95 20.06 -5.62
N ASN A 65 -21.80 20.63 -6.00
CA ASN A 65 -20.60 20.49 -5.20
C ASN A 65 -20.69 21.44 -4.00
N VAL A 66 -20.29 20.95 -2.83
CA VAL A 66 -20.39 21.69 -1.58
C VAL A 66 -19.00 21.74 -0.96
N PRO A 67 -18.45 22.93 -0.69
CA PRO A 67 -17.17 23.04 -0.01
C PRO A 67 -17.20 22.41 1.39
N LEU A 68 -16.07 21.85 1.79
CA LEU A 68 -15.83 21.36 3.14
C LEU A 68 -16.08 22.48 4.15
N THR A 69 -16.74 22.13 5.25
CA THR A 69 -16.85 23.06 6.39
C THR A 69 -15.57 23.01 7.21
N GLY A 70 -14.87 24.15 7.31
CA GLY A 70 -13.64 24.27 8.09
C GLY A 70 -12.36 24.08 7.25
N PRO A 71 -11.22 23.81 7.91
CA PRO A 71 -9.95 23.60 7.21
C PRO A 71 -9.94 22.26 6.48
N ASP A 72 -9.01 22.14 5.53
CA ASP A 72 -8.70 20.89 4.85
C ASP A 72 -8.50 19.75 5.86
N TYR A 73 -9.02 18.58 5.50
CA TYR A 73 -9.09 17.44 6.40
C TYR A 73 -8.57 16.18 5.73
N TRP A 74 -7.51 15.63 6.30
CA TRP A 74 -6.98 14.33 5.93
C TRP A 74 -7.42 13.31 6.97
N VAL A 75 -7.94 12.16 6.53
CA VAL A 75 -8.49 11.14 7.42
C VAL A 75 -8.29 9.74 6.87
N ASP A 76 -7.93 8.80 7.74
CA ASP A 76 -7.86 7.38 7.41
C ASP A 76 -9.25 6.74 7.50
N LEU A 77 -9.75 6.24 6.37
CA LEU A 77 -11.04 5.58 6.27
C LEU A 77 -10.96 4.10 6.68
N THR A 78 -9.77 3.56 6.97
CA THR A 78 -9.61 2.17 7.39
C THR A 78 -9.14 2.02 8.82
N ALA A 79 -9.60 0.95 9.47
CA ALA A 79 -9.04 0.51 10.73
C ALA A 79 -7.72 -0.22 10.46
N GLY A 80 -6.70 0.08 11.28
CA GLY A 80 -5.40 -0.57 11.23
C GLY A 80 -4.77 -0.68 12.61
N PRO A 81 -3.72 -1.50 12.77
CA PRO A 81 -3.04 -1.68 14.05
C PRO A 81 -2.34 -0.40 14.53
N ASP A 82 -1.95 0.47 13.59
CA ASP A 82 -1.21 1.70 13.84
C ASP A 82 -2.05 2.90 13.40
N ILE A 83 -2.00 4.01 14.14
CA ILE A 83 -2.60 5.29 13.73
C ILE A 83 -1.73 5.90 12.63
N LEU A 84 -2.36 6.38 11.55
CA LEU A 84 -1.65 7.16 10.54
C LEU A 84 -1.58 8.62 10.97
N ASP A 85 -0.40 9.04 11.43
CA ASP A 85 -0.12 10.40 11.85
C ASP A 85 0.88 11.06 10.88
N LEU A 86 0.38 11.99 10.06
CA LEU A 86 1.20 12.78 9.13
C LEU A 86 2.14 13.76 9.85
N ALA A 87 1.88 14.10 11.12
CA ALA A 87 2.66 15.05 11.90
C ALA A 87 3.74 14.38 12.78
N ALA A 88 3.75 13.05 12.85
CA ALA A 88 4.68 12.28 13.68
C ALA A 88 6.14 12.63 13.40
N ARG A 89 6.96 12.63 14.47
CA ARG A 89 8.41 12.86 14.39
C ARG A 89 9.15 11.73 15.12
N PRO A 90 9.97 10.92 14.42
CA PRO A 90 10.19 10.91 12.97
C PRO A 90 8.93 10.54 12.17
N ALA A 91 8.91 10.84 10.87
CA ALA A 91 7.76 10.54 10.02
C ALA A 91 7.50 9.02 9.96
N VAL A 92 6.28 8.62 10.32
CA VAL A 92 5.80 7.22 10.25
C VAL A 92 4.86 6.99 9.07
N VAL A 93 4.42 8.08 8.42
CA VAL A 93 3.66 8.05 7.18
C VAL A 93 4.39 8.89 6.14
N GLN A 94 4.61 8.33 4.96
CA GLN A 94 5.16 9.04 3.81
C GLN A 94 4.12 9.05 2.69
N ARG A 95 3.69 10.26 2.31
CA ARG A 95 2.84 10.44 1.12
C ARG A 95 3.70 10.67 -0.10
N ILE A 96 3.38 9.99 -1.18
CA ILE A 96 4.09 10.12 -2.45
C ILE A 96 3.12 10.46 -3.57
N GLN A 97 3.59 11.31 -4.47
CA GLN A 97 3.01 11.48 -5.79
C GLN A 97 3.81 10.63 -6.78
N ALA A 98 3.13 10.03 -7.75
CA ALA A 98 3.75 9.17 -8.74
C ALA A 98 3.05 9.28 -10.09
N ALA A 99 3.82 9.20 -11.18
CA ALA A 99 3.28 9.26 -12.53
C ALA A 99 2.55 7.97 -12.94
N ASP A 100 3.01 6.83 -12.44
CA ASP A 100 2.42 5.51 -12.66
C ASP A 100 2.71 4.55 -11.49
N LEU A 101 2.15 3.35 -11.55
CA LEU A 101 2.31 2.34 -10.48
C LEU A 101 3.76 1.89 -10.29
N ARG A 102 4.57 1.90 -11.36
CA ARG A 102 5.98 1.50 -11.28
C ARG A 102 6.79 2.57 -10.58
N ASP A 103 6.55 3.83 -10.88
CA ASP A 103 7.17 4.98 -10.20
C ASP A 103 6.82 4.99 -8.71
N ALA A 104 5.56 4.72 -8.36
CA ALA A 104 5.13 4.58 -6.96
C ALA A 104 5.87 3.46 -6.23
N GLN A 105 6.01 2.28 -6.85
CA GLN A 105 6.75 1.17 -6.28
C GLN A 105 8.23 1.52 -6.05
N GLN A 106 8.87 2.15 -7.04
CA GLN A 106 10.27 2.58 -6.93
C GLN A 106 10.46 3.65 -5.83
N ALA A 107 9.50 4.57 -5.67
CA ALA A 107 9.51 5.54 -4.60
C ALA A 107 9.40 4.89 -3.22
N ARG A 108 8.51 3.90 -3.06
CA ARG A 108 8.39 3.13 -1.81
C ARG A 108 9.69 2.38 -1.48
N GLU A 109 10.30 1.72 -2.46
CA GLU A 109 11.56 1.00 -2.27
C GLU A 109 12.70 1.95 -1.85
N ARG A 110 12.77 3.13 -2.48
CA ARG A 110 13.76 4.17 -2.14
C ARG A 110 13.59 4.68 -0.71
N ILE A 111 12.37 5.04 -0.31
CA ILE A 111 12.05 5.50 1.05
C ILE A 111 12.45 4.43 2.08
N ARG A 112 12.13 3.17 1.81
CA ARG A 112 12.46 2.06 2.71
C ARG A 112 13.97 1.83 2.82
N ALA A 113 14.71 1.98 1.73
CA ALA A 113 16.16 1.92 1.73
C ALA A 113 16.78 3.06 2.55
N GLU A 114 16.25 4.28 2.47
CA GLU A 114 16.67 5.42 3.28
C GLU A 114 16.42 5.18 4.77
N VAL A 115 15.23 4.69 5.14
CA VAL A 115 14.90 4.30 6.53
C VAL A 115 15.84 3.21 7.05
N ALA A 116 16.18 2.23 6.21
CA ALA A 116 17.13 1.17 6.55
C ALA A 116 18.55 1.73 6.80
N ALA A 117 18.99 2.67 5.96
CA ALA A 117 20.29 3.30 6.07
C ALA A 117 20.44 4.14 7.37
N GLU A 118 19.34 4.63 7.91
CA GLU A 118 19.26 5.27 9.24
C GLU A 118 19.25 4.25 10.41
N GLY A 119 19.29 2.94 10.12
CA GLY A 119 19.26 1.88 11.12
C GLY A 119 17.87 1.58 11.70
N ARG A 120 16.79 2.12 11.11
CA ARG A 120 15.41 1.86 11.50
C ARG A 120 14.83 0.68 10.71
N ASP A 121 13.79 0.03 11.24
CA ASP A 121 13.05 -0.99 10.49
C ASP A 121 12.39 -0.34 9.26
N PRO A 122 12.65 -0.81 8.02
CA PRO A 122 11.99 -0.29 6.83
C PRO A 122 10.47 -0.42 6.87
N ASN A 123 9.92 -1.34 7.66
CA ASN A 123 8.47 -1.51 7.85
C ASN A 123 7.87 -0.60 8.93
N SER A 124 8.69 0.25 9.57
CA SER A 124 8.20 1.26 10.52
C SER A 124 7.56 2.47 9.83
N VAL A 125 7.71 2.60 8.51
CA VAL A 125 7.07 3.64 7.71
C VAL A 125 5.94 3.05 6.86
N THR A 126 4.80 3.74 6.84
CA THR A 126 3.69 3.46 5.92
C THR A 126 3.78 4.40 4.74
N VAL A 127 3.94 3.86 3.52
CA VAL A 127 3.97 4.65 2.29
C VAL A 127 2.59 4.66 1.63
N LEU A 128 2.02 5.84 1.45
CA LEU A 128 0.72 6.05 0.81
C LEU A 128 0.92 6.76 -0.53
N VAL A 129 0.39 6.20 -1.62
CA VAL A 129 0.39 6.89 -2.91
C VAL A 129 -0.87 7.71 -3.08
N ASP A 130 -0.73 8.95 -3.53
CA ASP A 130 -1.85 9.84 -3.79
C ASP A 130 -2.53 9.47 -5.11
N ILE A 131 -3.87 9.43 -5.12
CA ILE A 131 -4.68 9.15 -6.31
C ILE A 131 -5.78 10.20 -6.45
N GLU A 132 -5.74 10.96 -7.55
CA GLU A 132 -6.79 11.88 -7.94
C GLU A 132 -7.98 11.11 -8.50
N VAL A 133 -9.14 11.24 -7.85
CA VAL A 133 -10.30 10.39 -8.11
C VAL A 133 -11.54 11.17 -8.50
N LEU A 134 -12.18 10.68 -9.57
CA LEU A 134 -13.54 11.05 -9.94
C LEU A 134 -14.32 9.79 -10.27
N ILE A 135 -15.31 9.46 -9.44
CA ILE A 135 -16.14 8.28 -9.64
C ILE A 135 -17.62 8.66 -9.78
N ALA A 136 -18.30 7.93 -10.65
CA ALA A 136 -19.72 8.08 -10.95
C ALA A 136 -20.40 6.69 -11.00
N PRO A 137 -21.73 6.59 -11.25
CA PRO A 137 -22.42 5.31 -11.34
C PRO A 137 -21.83 4.40 -12.43
N ASP A 138 -21.32 5.00 -13.50
CA ASP A 138 -20.69 4.33 -14.62
C ASP A 138 -19.52 5.18 -15.17
N SER A 139 -18.62 4.54 -15.92
CA SER A 139 -17.42 5.21 -16.42
C SER A 139 -17.70 6.28 -17.49
N ARG A 140 -18.85 6.26 -18.16
CA ARG A 140 -19.20 7.32 -19.13
C ARG A 140 -19.58 8.58 -18.35
N SER A 141 -20.44 8.44 -17.36
CA SER A 141 -20.84 9.55 -16.47
C SER A 141 -19.63 10.18 -15.79
N ALA A 142 -18.66 9.39 -15.31
CA ALA A 142 -17.44 9.93 -14.69
C ALA A 142 -16.63 10.79 -15.67
N ARG A 143 -16.49 10.35 -16.93
CA ARG A 143 -15.80 11.12 -17.97
C ARG A 143 -16.56 12.38 -18.35
N THR A 144 -17.89 12.32 -18.39
CA THR A 144 -18.73 13.50 -18.62
C THR A 144 -18.59 14.53 -17.51
N GLU A 145 -18.57 14.10 -16.25
CA GLU A 145 -18.35 15.00 -15.11
C GLU A 145 -16.95 15.63 -15.14
N LEU A 146 -15.91 14.87 -15.52
CA LEU A 146 -14.57 15.44 -15.72
C LEU A 146 -14.54 16.47 -16.85
N ALA A 147 -15.15 16.16 -17.99
CA ALA A 147 -15.22 17.08 -19.11
C ALA A 147 -15.92 18.40 -18.72
N LEU A 148 -17.00 18.33 -17.93
CA LEU A 148 -17.67 19.53 -17.42
C LEU A 148 -16.75 20.36 -16.51
N LEU A 149 -15.96 19.71 -15.66
CA LEU A 149 -14.98 20.38 -14.79
C LEU A 149 -13.91 21.10 -15.64
N ASP A 150 -13.33 20.41 -16.62
CA ASP A 150 -12.32 20.95 -17.54
C ASP A 150 -12.89 22.12 -18.37
N GLU A 151 -14.09 21.98 -18.92
CA GLU A 151 -14.79 23.03 -19.67
C GLU A 151 -15.04 24.27 -18.81
N THR A 152 -15.38 24.08 -17.53
CA THR A 152 -15.60 25.17 -16.57
C THR A 152 -14.30 25.89 -16.19
N LEU A 153 -13.17 25.19 -16.26
CA LEU A 153 -11.84 25.78 -16.06
C LEU A 153 -11.31 26.45 -17.34
N GLY A 154 -11.73 25.96 -18.50
CA GLY A 154 -11.26 26.38 -19.83
C GLY A 154 -9.95 25.72 -20.27
N VAL A 155 -9.39 24.83 -19.45
CA VAL A 155 -8.19 24.03 -19.74
C VAL A 155 -8.33 22.64 -19.11
N PRO A 156 -7.73 21.59 -19.70
CA PRO A 156 -7.69 20.28 -19.08
C PRO A 156 -6.99 20.31 -17.71
N HIS A 157 -7.52 19.56 -16.76
CA HIS A 157 -6.92 19.38 -15.45
C HIS A 157 -5.50 18.81 -15.54
N GLN A 158 -4.60 19.38 -14.74
CA GLN A 158 -3.21 18.93 -14.65
C GLN A 158 -3.06 17.97 -13.47
N TRP A 159 -2.86 16.70 -13.80
CA TRP A 159 -2.66 15.64 -12.84
C TRP A 159 -1.29 15.76 -12.18
N SER A 160 -1.28 15.68 -10.85
CA SER A 160 -0.09 15.74 -10.00
C SER A 160 0.40 14.36 -9.57
N SER A 161 -0.46 13.34 -9.65
CA SER A 161 -0.17 11.95 -9.26
C SER A 161 -0.97 10.96 -10.12
N LEU A 162 -1.12 9.73 -9.63
CA LEU A 162 -2.01 8.73 -10.19
C LEU A 162 -3.44 9.24 -10.29
N THR A 163 -4.17 8.74 -11.28
CA THR A 163 -5.53 9.18 -11.55
C THR A 163 -6.45 8.00 -11.72
N TYR A 164 -7.70 8.19 -11.29
CA TYR A 164 -8.76 7.23 -11.56
C TYR A 164 -10.07 7.93 -11.87
N VAL A 165 -10.59 7.68 -13.09
CA VAL A 165 -11.88 8.19 -13.56
C VAL A 165 -12.76 7.00 -13.95
N GLY A 166 -13.79 6.71 -13.16
CA GLY A 166 -14.56 5.49 -13.37
C GLY A 166 -15.64 5.21 -12.35
N THR A 167 -15.71 3.97 -11.86
CA THR A 167 -16.75 3.51 -10.93
C THR A 167 -16.14 3.22 -9.55
N ALA A 168 -16.98 3.20 -8.53
CA ALA A 168 -16.54 2.87 -7.18
C ALA A 168 -15.93 1.45 -7.09
N GLU A 169 -16.48 0.48 -7.83
CA GLU A 169 -15.96 -0.88 -7.88
C GLU A 169 -14.64 -0.98 -8.64
N GLY A 170 -14.51 -0.24 -9.75
CA GLY A 170 -13.26 -0.22 -10.51
C GLY A 170 -12.14 0.48 -9.73
N LEU A 171 -12.46 1.50 -8.93
CA LEU A 171 -11.51 2.07 -7.97
C LEU A 171 -11.11 1.00 -6.95
N GLY A 172 -12.06 0.26 -6.39
CA GLY A 172 -11.78 -0.87 -5.49
C GLY A 172 -10.82 -1.90 -6.09
N SER A 173 -11.00 -2.24 -7.37
CA SER A 173 -10.10 -3.14 -8.10
C SER A 173 -8.68 -2.56 -8.21
N LEU A 174 -8.53 -1.29 -8.60
CA LEU A 174 -7.23 -0.64 -8.67
C LEU A 174 -6.52 -0.65 -7.30
N LEU A 175 -7.26 -0.38 -6.24
CA LEU A 175 -6.74 -0.42 -4.88
C LEU A 175 -6.32 -1.84 -4.46
N ALA A 176 -7.04 -2.86 -4.89
CA ALA A 176 -6.66 -4.26 -4.69
C ALA A 176 -5.38 -4.61 -5.46
N ASP A 177 -5.22 -4.12 -6.69
CA ASP A 177 -4.03 -4.34 -7.52
C ASP A 177 -2.80 -3.68 -6.92
N ILE A 178 -2.92 -2.44 -6.42
CA ILE A 178 -1.86 -1.73 -5.68
C ILE A 178 -1.38 -2.56 -4.49
N ARG A 179 -2.30 -3.14 -3.71
CA ARG A 179 -1.95 -4.04 -2.60
C ARG A 179 -1.31 -5.34 -3.07
N ALA A 180 -1.88 -5.97 -4.10
CA ALA A 180 -1.43 -7.27 -4.58
C ALA A 180 0.00 -7.23 -5.14
N ALA A 181 0.32 -6.13 -5.84
CA ALA A 181 1.63 -5.85 -6.42
C ALA A 181 2.62 -5.18 -5.44
N ASP A 182 2.21 -4.90 -4.20
CA ASP A 182 3.04 -4.22 -3.18
C ASP A 182 3.59 -2.86 -3.65
N VAL A 183 2.80 -2.15 -4.47
CA VAL A 183 3.12 -0.83 -5.02
C VAL A 183 3.24 0.21 -3.89
N ALA A 184 2.30 0.17 -2.96
CA ALA A 184 2.26 1.02 -1.77
C ALA A 184 1.60 0.27 -0.61
N ASP A 185 1.80 0.75 0.62
CA ASP A 185 1.14 0.18 1.81
C ASP A 185 -0.34 0.63 1.89
N GLY A 186 -0.66 1.70 1.18
CA GLY A 186 -2.00 2.26 1.07
C GLY A 186 -2.07 3.40 0.08
N VAL A 187 -3.18 4.14 0.14
CA VAL A 187 -3.43 5.28 -0.73
C VAL A 187 -3.98 6.47 0.05
N THR A 188 -3.73 7.67 -0.47
CA THR A 188 -4.56 8.85 -0.16
C THR A 188 -5.40 9.17 -1.38
N LEU A 189 -6.71 9.08 -1.25
CA LEU A 189 -7.64 9.50 -2.30
C LEU A 189 -7.80 11.02 -2.28
N LEU A 190 -7.73 11.64 -3.44
CA LEU A 190 -7.89 13.07 -3.66
C LEU A 190 -9.14 13.30 -4.54
N PRO A 191 -10.34 13.41 -3.94
CA PRO A 191 -11.58 13.60 -4.68
C PRO A 191 -11.57 14.89 -5.49
N LEU A 192 -11.79 14.79 -6.80
CA LEU A 192 -11.86 15.97 -7.68
C LEU A 192 -13.12 16.82 -7.43
N ALA A 193 -14.19 16.20 -6.91
CA ALA A 193 -15.48 16.86 -6.65
C ALA A 193 -16.14 16.34 -5.36
N LEU A 194 -16.45 17.23 -4.43
CA LEU A 194 -17.05 16.93 -3.13
C LEU A 194 -18.46 17.52 -3.03
N PRO A 195 -19.39 16.89 -2.29
CA PRO A 195 -19.20 15.67 -1.47
C PRO A 195 -19.44 14.35 -2.22
N LYS A 196 -19.98 14.40 -3.45
CA LYS A 196 -20.50 13.21 -4.15
C LYS A 196 -19.46 12.11 -4.34
N VAL A 197 -18.21 12.44 -4.63
CA VAL A 197 -17.15 11.44 -4.80
C VAL A 197 -16.85 10.75 -3.46
N LEU A 198 -16.81 11.49 -2.35
CA LEU A 198 -16.63 10.91 -1.01
C LEU A 198 -17.79 9.95 -0.69
N GLU A 199 -19.04 10.37 -0.91
CA GLU A 199 -20.22 9.52 -0.71
C GLU A 199 -20.10 8.19 -1.48
N ARG A 200 -19.66 8.24 -2.75
CA ARG A 200 -19.46 7.04 -3.57
C ARG A 200 -18.29 6.16 -3.12
N ILE A 201 -17.21 6.74 -2.61
CA ILE A 201 -16.09 5.99 -2.02
C ILE A 201 -16.62 5.21 -0.81
N VAL A 202 -17.36 5.90 0.04
CA VAL A 202 -17.95 5.40 1.29
C VAL A 202 -19.00 4.32 1.07
N ASP A 203 -19.84 4.46 0.05
CA ASP A 203 -20.98 3.56 -0.20
C ASP A 203 -20.66 2.45 -1.21
N GLY A 204 -19.62 2.63 -2.03
CA GLY A 204 -19.24 1.69 -3.08
C GLY A 204 -17.87 1.06 -2.86
N THR A 205 -16.82 1.88 -2.83
CA THR A 205 -15.43 1.41 -2.78
C THR A 205 -15.10 0.73 -1.45
N MET A 206 -15.43 1.36 -0.32
CA MET A 206 -15.14 0.80 1.01
C MET A 206 -15.87 -0.53 1.23
N PRO A 207 -17.19 -0.67 0.98
CA PRO A 207 -17.86 -1.96 1.08
C PRO A 207 -17.31 -3.01 0.11
N TRP A 208 -16.86 -2.62 -1.08
CA TRP A 208 -16.24 -3.55 -2.03
C TRP A 208 -14.93 -4.13 -1.50
N LEU A 209 -14.11 -3.32 -0.81
CA LEU A 209 -12.87 -3.75 -0.15
C LEU A 209 -13.16 -4.63 1.07
N GLU A 210 -14.14 -4.26 1.89
CA GLU A 210 -14.56 -5.01 3.09
C GLU A 210 -15.04 -6.42 2.74
N ARG A 211 -15.89 -6.56 1.71
CA ARG A 211 -16.38 -7.88 1.24
C ARG A 211 -15.25 -8.82 0.80
N ARG A 212 -14.08 -8.30 0.49
CA ARG A 212 -12.89 -9.07 0.07
C ARG A 212 -11.84 -9.21 1.19
N GLY A 213 -12.13 -8.71 2.39
CA GLY A 213 -11.18 -8.74 3.50
C GLY A 213 -9.91 -7.92 3.25
N LEU A 214 -9.97 -6.91 2.37
CA LEU A 214 -8.82 -6.08 2.01
C LEU A 214 -8.62 -4.93 3.01
N ALA A 215 -9.72 -4.42 3.57
CA ALA A 215 -9.76 -3.35 4.54
C ALA A 215 -11.00 -3.51 5.45
N ILE A 216 -10.98 -2.84 6.60
CA ILE A 216 -12.12 -2.66 7.50
C ILE A 216 -12.34 -1.16 7.59
N ALA A 217 -13.57 -0.66 7.41
CA ALA A 217 -13.82 0.77 7.56
C ALA A 217 -13.66 1.23 9.02
N SER A 218 -13.08 2.41 9.21
CA SER A 218 -13.00 3.09 10.51
C SER A 218 -14.26 3.93 10.78
N ASP A 219 -14.48 4.30 12.04
CA ASP A 219 -15.53 5.26 12.43
C ASP A 219 -15.29 6.66 11.82
N ALA A 220 -14.07 6.94 11.38
CA ALA A 220 -13.69 8.20 10.74
C ALA A 220 -14.40 8.42 9.40
N VAL A 221 -14.97 7.36 8.81
CA VAL A 221 -15.84 7.50 7.64
C VAL A 221 -17.07 8.36 7.93
N ASP A 222 -17.72 8.13 9.07
CA ASP A 222 -18.91 8.90 9.44
C ASP A 222 -18.54 10.33 9.81
N GLU A 223 -17.36 10.53 10.42
CA GLU A 223 -16.80 11.87 10.63
C GLU A 223 -16.58 12.61 9.30
N ALA A 224 -15.95 11.97 8.31
CA ALA A 224 -15.70 12.56 7.00
C ALA A 224 -16.99 13.03 6.31
N LEU A 225 -18.04 12.23 6.38
CA LEU A 225 -19.37 12.57 5.86
C LEU A 225 -20.02 13.73 6.63
N SER A 226 -19.91 13.72 7.97
CA SER A 226 -20.53 14.73 8.83
C SER A 226 -20.08 16.15 8.53
N ARG A 227 -18.85 16.32 8.01
CA ARG A 227 -18.30 17.61 7.57
C ARG A 227 -19.00 18.23 6.37
N PHE A 228 -19.79 17.43 5.65
CA PHE A 228 -20.69 17.88 4.58
C PHE A 228 -22.17 17.82 4.99
N GLY A 229 -22.46 17.67 6.28
CA GLY A 229 -23.81 17.50 6.78
C GLY A 229 -24.45 16.18 6.32
N ARG A 230 -23.64 15.16 6.02
CA ARG A 230 -24.08 13.82 5.65
C ARG A 230 -23.94 12.88 6.85
N ILE A 231 -24.94 12.03 7.04
CA ILE A 231 -24.96 11.02 8.09
C ILE A 231 -25.24 9.69 7.41
N ARG A 232 -24.44 8.67 7.70
CA ARG A 232 -24.71 7.32 7.22
C ARG A 232 -25.81 6.69 8.08
N PRO A 233 -26.78 5.94 7.53
CA PRO A 233 -27.67 5.11 8.34
C PRO A 233 -26.83 4.14 9.18
N ALA A 234 -27.18 3.99 10.46
CA ALA A 234 -26.45 3.12 11.39
C ALA A 234 -26.33 1.70 10.82
N ARG A 235 -25.13 1.11 10.89
CA ARG A 235 -24.90 -0.29 10.47
C ARG A 235 -25.80 -1.20 11.32
N ALA A 236 -26.70 -1.94 10.68
CA ALA A 236 -27.45 -3.00 11.37
C ALA A 236 -26.43 -4.03 11.87
N SER A 237 -26.42 -4.24 13.21
CA SER A 237 -25.56 -5.20 13.89
C SER A 237 -25.91 -6.64 13.55
#